data_AF-A0A8T7GHK4-F1
#
_entry.id   AF-A0A8T7GHK4-F1
#
_cell.length_a   1.000
_cell.length_b   1.000
_cell.length_c   1.000
_cell.angle_alpha   90.00
_cell.angle_beta   90.00
_cell.angle_gamma   90.00
#
_symmetry.space_group_name_H-M   'P 1'
#
loop_
_entity.id
_entity.type
_entity.pdbx_description
1 polymer ?
#
loop_
_entity_poly.entity_id
_entity_poly.type
_entity_poly.pdbx_seq_one_letter_code
_entity_poly.pdbx_strand_id
1 'polypeptide(L)'
;MPTRLKDTLEKVRKLDNKSNSDFLIEFYEYLKTVRISERYQSDILKVLVKFSEFIDDNLTSVRKKEQVLAFLNTKIKKREEDPDERWITIWNDYLWRIKYFYRWFHNIKKNEDKEYFILSDISSWVLLHLFKSKK
;
A
#
# COMPACT_ATOMS: atom_id res chain seq x y z
N MET A 1 4.12 -19.20 -10.91
CA MET A 1 2.65 -19.32 -10.92
C MET A 1 2.05 -18.05 -10.31
N PRO A 2 0.98 -17.47 -10.87
CA PRO A 2 0.33 -16.31 -10.27
C PRO A 2 -0.26 -16.71 -8.91
N THR A 3 0.24 -16.10 -7.83
CA THR A 3 -0.22 -16.33 -6.46
C THR A 3 -1.67 -15.90 -6.33
N ARG A 4 -2.54 -16.81 -5.88
CA ARG A 4 -3.97 -16.52 -5.72
C ARG A 4 -4.15 -15.62 -4.50
N LEU A 5 -5.20 -14.81 -4.49
CA LEU A 5 -5.53 -13.94 -3.36
C LEU A 5 -5.61 -14.72 -2.04
N LYS A 6 -6.16 -15.95 -2.09
CA LYS A 6 -6.20 -16.88 -0.95
C LYS A 6 -4.82 -17.13 -0.34
N ASP A 7 -3.81 -17.42 -1.16
CA ASP A 7 -2.45 -17.69 -0.68
C ASP A 7 -1.83 -16.45 -0.03
N THR A 8 -2.12 -15.25 -0.57
CA THR A 8 -1.69 -13.98 0.02
C THR A 8 -2.34 -13.76 1.39
N LEU A 9 -3.64 -14.05 1.53
CA LEU A 9 -4.35 -13.93 2.81
C LEU A 9 -3.85 -14.95 3.85
N GLU A 10 -3.48 -16.16 3.42
CA GLU A 10 -2.84 -17.12 4.32
C GLU A 10 -1.50 -16.61 4.85
N LYS A 11 -0.71 -15.90 4.03
CA LYS A 11 0.52 -15.26 4.49
C LYS A 11 0.24 -14.14 5.50
N VAL A 12 -0.75 -13.30 5.24
CA VAL A 12 -1.17 -12.24 6.17
C VAL A 12 -1.51 -12.84 7.54
N ARG A 13 -2.33 -13.89 7.58
CA ARG A 13 -2.73 -14.56 8.83
C ARG A 13 -1.58 -15.21 9.60
N LYS A 14 -0.51 -15.59 8.88
CA LYS A 14 0.68 -16.22 9.42
C LYS A 14 1.75 -15.22 9.88
N LEU A 15 1.51 -13.91 9.76
CA LEU A 15 2.41 -12.92 10.33
C LEU A 15 2.56 -13.13 11.85
N ASP A 16 3.79 -13.02 12.32
CA ASP A 16 4.14 -13.12 13.75
C ASP A 16 3.51 -11.97 14.52
N ASN A 17 3.55 -10.77 13.95
CA ASN A 17 2.89 -9.60 14.49
C ASN A 17 1.39 -9.64 14.21
N LYS A 18 0.60 -10.02 15.23
CA LYS A 18 -0.85 -10.12 15.14
C LYS A 18 -1.54 -8.79 14.88
N SER A 19 -1.03 -7.69 15.44
CA SER A 19 -1.59 -6.36 15.15
C SER A 19 -1.48 -6.02 13.66
N ASN A 20 -0.32 -6.29 13.05
CA ASN A 20 -0.14 -6.12 11.60
C ASN A 20 -1.06 -7.03 10.79
N SER A 21 -1.20 -8.30 11.18
CA SER A 21 -2.15 -9.23 10.54
C SER A 21 -3.57 -8.66 10.57
N ASP A 22 -4.04 -8.22 11.73
CA ASP A 22 -5.40 -7.73 11.91
C ASP A 22 -5.67 -6.47 11.06
N PHE A 23 -4.76 -5.49 11.07
CA PHE A 23 -4.88 -4.30 10.23
C PHE A 23 -4.90 -4.62 8.73
N LEU A 24 -4.13 -5.62 8.28
CA LEU A 24 -4.12 -6.01 6.88
C LEU A 24 -5.40 -6.75 6.47
N ILE A 25 -6.01 -7.52 7.39
CA ILE A 25 -7.31 -8.16 7.17
C ILE A 25 -8.42 -7.10 7.13
N GLU A 26 -8.42 -6.13 8.05
CA GLU A 26 -9.36 -5.01 8.02
C GLU A 26 -9.24 -4.21 6.72
N PHE A 27 -8.00 -3.93 6.30
CA PHE A 27 -7.77 -3.22 5.05
C PHE A 27 -8.24 -4.04 3.84
N TYR A 28 -8.04 -5.35 3.86
CA TYR A 28 -8.56 -6.25 2.82
C TYR A 28 -10.09 -6.18 2.72
N GLU A 29 -10.80 -6.19 3.85
CA GLU A 29 -12.26 -6.04 3.85
C GLU A 29 -12.68 -4.69 3.26
N TYR A 30 -11.97 -3.60 3.58
CA TYR A 30 -12.18 -2.31 2.90
C TYR A 30 -11.95 -2.39 1.39
N LEU A 31 -10.88 -3.04 0.92
CA LEU A 31 -10.63 -3.17 -0.53
C LEU A 31 -11.74 -3.92 -1.26
N LYS A 32 -12.45 -4.83 -0.58
CA LYS A 32 -13.65 -5.48 -1.13
C LYS A 32 -14.82 -4.52 -1.24
N THR A 33 -15.05 -3.64 -0.26
CA THR A 33 -16.17 -2.69 -0.31
C THR A 33 -16.02 -1.67 -1.44
N VAL A 34 -14.79 -1.23 -1.72
CA VAL A 34 -14.49 -0.35 -2.86
C VAL A 34 -14.32 -1.08 -4.20
N ARG A 35 -14.67 -2.37 -4.26
CA ARG A 35 -14.69 -3.22 -5.47
C ARG A 35 -13.36 -3.28 -6.23
N ILE A 36 -12.24 -3.26 -5.52
CA ILE A 36 -10.92 -3.45 -6.13
C ILE A 36 -10.80 -4.88 -6.66
N SER A 37 -10.15 -5.08 -7.82
CA SER A 37 -9.96 -6.42 -8.39
C SER A 37 -9.09 -7.32 -7.50
N GLU A 38 -9.41 -8.62 -7.42
CA GLU A 38 -8.67 -9.56 -6.56
C GLU A 38 -7.16 -9.58 -6.84
N ARG A 39 -6.77 -9.41 -8.10
CA ARG A 39 -5.36 -9.30 -8.49
C ARG A 39 -4.72 -8.08 -7.86
N TYR A 40 -5.37 -6.91 -7.97
CA TYR A 40 -4.83 -5.68 -7.40
C TYR A 40 -4.85 -5.73 -5.85
N GLN A 41 -5.88 -6.32 -5.23
CA GLN A 41 -5.91 -6.60 -3.79
C GLN A 41 -4.69 -7.44 -3.37
N SER A 42 -4.45 -8.56 -4.07
CA SER A 42 -3.32 -9.46 -3.80
C SER A 42 -1.98 -8.73 -3.93
N ASP A 43 -1.81 -7.89 -4.95
CA ASP A 43 -0.58 -7.15 -5.16
C ASP A 43 -0.36 -6.06 -4.12
N ILE A 44 -1.43 -5.38 -3.64
CA ILE A 44 -1.35 -4.44 -2.52
C ILE A 44 -0.90 -5.17 -1.25
N LEU A 45 -1.59 -6.25 -0.88
CA LEU A 45 -1.31 -7.01 0.34
C LEU A 45 0.11 -7.60 0.34
N LYS A 46 0.60 -8.09 -0.80
CA LYS A 46 1.99 -8.58 -0.91
C LYS A 46 3.02 -7.50 -0.58
N VAL A 47 2.80 -6.26 -1.00
CA VAL A 47 3.71 -5.16 -0.69
C VAL A 47 3.63 -4.81 0.79
N LEU A 48 2.43 -4.78 1.36
CA LEU A 48 2.26 -4.47 2.78
C LEU A 48 2.81 -5.56 3.70
N VAL A 49 2.70 -6.84 3.34
CA VAL A 49 3.34 -7.94 4.07
C VAL A 49 4.86 -7.76 4.08
N LYS A 50 5.48 -7.54 2.92
CA LYS A 50 6.93 -7.29 2.83
C LYS A 50 7.35 -6.06 3.61
N PHE A 51 6.50 -5.03 3.63
CA PHE A 51 6.77 -3.83 4.39
C PHE A 51 6.65 -4.08 5.90
N SER A 52 5.63 -4.82 6.35
CA SER A 52 5.46 -5.19 7.76
C SER A 52 6.55 -6.12 8.29
N GLU A 53 7.13 -6.95 7.44
CA GLU A 53 8.28 -7.80 7.78
C GLU A 53 9.59 -7.00 7.83
N PHE A 54 9.66 -5.86 7.14
CA PHE A 54 10.84 -5.00 7.14
C PHE A 54 10.92 -4.07 8.35
N ILE A 55 9.76 -3.67 8.90
CA ILE A 55 9.71 -2.83 10.09
C ILE A 55 9.68 -3.71 11.34
N ASP A 56 10.48 -3.39 12.35
CA ASP A 56 10.50 -4.12 13.62
C ASP A 56 9.26 -3.84 14.51
N ASP A 57 8.40 -2.90 14.10
CA ASP A 57 7.24 -2.41 14.85
C ASP A 57 5.95 -2.57 14.03
N ASN A 58 4.82 -2.14 14.57
CA ASN A 58 3.53 -2.13 13.90
C ASN A 58 3.51 -1.17 12.71
N LEU A 59 2.78 -1.53 11.65
CA LEU A 59 2.49 -0.68 10.50
C LEU A 59 1.90 0.67 10.93
N THR A 60 1.15 0.69 12.02
CA THR A 60 0.49 1.88 12.58
C THR A 60 1.41 2.78 13.41
N SER A 61 2.56 2.25 13.84
CA SER A 61 3.60 2.98 14.60
C SER A 61 4.52 3.81 13.70
N VAL A 62 4.49 3.60 12.39
CA VAL A 62 5.31 4.35 11.44
C VAL A 62 4.88 5.82 11.43
N ARG A 63 5.73 6.70 11.98
CA ARG A 63 5.49 8.15 12.06
C ARG A 63 6.41 8.96 11.15
N LYS A 64 7.50 8.34 10.69
CA LYS A 64 8.59 8.99 9.97
C LYS A 64 8.65 8.50 8.54
N LYS A 65 8.73 9.43 7.58
CA LYS A 65 8.89 9.10 6.16
C LYS A 65 10.15 8.30 5.89
N GLU A 66 11.17 8.47 6.74
CA GLU A 66 12.46 7.81 6.68
C GLU A 66 12.33 6.29 6.79
N GLN A 67 11.36 5.77 7.56
CA GLN A 67 11.11 4.33 7.68
C GLN A 67 10.58 3.74 6.36
N VAL A 68 9.67 4.47 5.70
CA VAL A 68 9.12 4.08 4.39
C VAL A 68 10.22 4.19 3.32
N LEU A 69 11.01 5.25 3.34
CA LEU A 69 12.14 5.43 2.42
C LEU A 69 13.20 4.36 2.61
N ALA A 70 13.51 3.96 3.85
CA ALA A 70 14.45 2.88 4.13
C ALA A 70 14.00 1.57 3.46
N PHE A 71 12.72 1.21 3.57
CA PHE A 71 12.15 0.05 2.88
C PHE A 71 12.24 0.18 1.36
N LEU A 72 11.81 1.31 0.79
CA LEU A 72 11.78 1.49 -0.66
C LEU A 72 13.20 1.51 -1.25
N ASN A 73 14.16 2.08 -0.53
CA ASN A 73 15.57 2.11 -0.94
C ASN A 73 16.18 0.71 -1.01
N THR A 74 15.64 -0.29 -0.29
CA THR A 74 16.05 -1.70 -0.48
C THR A 74 15.72 -2.26 -1.86
N LYS A 75 14.88 -1.56 -2.65
CA LYS A 75 14.51 -1.97 -4.01
C LYS A 75 15.37 -1.30 -5.08
N ILE A 76 16.17 -0.31 -4.71
CA ILE A 76 17.10 0.36 -5.62
C ILE A 76 18.18 -0.63 -6.01
N LYS A 77 18.40 -0.77 -7.32
CA LYS A 77 19.48 -1.58 -7.88
C LYS A 77 20.52 -0.67 -8.50
N LYS A 78 21.77 -1.14 -8.52
CA LYS A 78 22.84 -0.43 -9.23
C LYS A 78 22.65 -0.58 -10.73
N ARG A 79 23.25 0.35 -11.49
CA ARG A 79 23.12 0.42 -12.95
C ARG A 79 23.66 -0.83 -13.65
N GLU A 80 24.62 -1.51 -13.02
CA GLU A 80 25.19 -2.76 -13.54
C GLU A 80 24.20 -3.93 -13.44
N GLU A 81 23.28 -3.90 -12.47
CA GLU A 81 22.28 -4.95 -12.25
C GLU A 81 20.94 -4.66 -12.95
N ASP A 82 20.64 -3.38 -13.19
CA ASP A 82 19.41 -2.92 -13.81
C ASP A 82 19.69 -1.69 -14.71
N PRO A 83 20.29 -1.90 -15.89
CA PRO A 83 20.65 -0.81 -16.80
C PRO A 83 19.43 -0.05 -17.35
N ASP A 84 18.25 -0.68 -17.33
CA ASP A 84 16.97 -0.11 -17.72
C ASP A 84 16.28 0.68 -16.58
N GLU A 85 16.86 0.70 -15.37
CA GLU A 85 16.32 1.37 -14.18
C GLU A 85 14.87 0.97 -13.84
N ARG A 86 14.48 -0.28 -14.14
CA ARG A 86 13.13 -0.82 -13.86
C ARG A 86 12.78 -0.76 -12.38
N TRP A 87 13.78 -0.74 -11.50
CA TRP A 87 13.60 -0.54 -10.07
C TRP A 87 12.80 0.73 -9.75
N ILE A 88 12.86 1.78 -10.58
CA ILE A 88 12.08 3.02 -10.40
C ILE A 88 10.58 2.73 -10.46
N THR A 89 10.16 1.90 -11.41
CA THR A 89 8.75 1.49 -11.57
C THR A 89 8.29 0.68 -10.36
N ILE A 90 9.12 -0.27 -9.90
CA ILE A 90 8.82 -1.08 -8.71
C ILE A 90 8.75 -0.20 -7.47
N TRP A 91 9.70 0.71 -7.30
CA TRP A 91 9.77 1.66 -6.19
C TRP A 91 8.50 2.52 -6.13
N ASN A 92 8.07 3.06 -7.27
CA ASN A 92 6.86 3.87 -7.37
C ASN A 92 5.58 3.06 -7.11
N ASP A 93 5.46 1.86 -7.66
CA ASP A 93 4.33 0.96 -7.41
C ASP A 93 4.22 0.61 -5.92
N TYR A 94 5.36 0.33 -5.27
CA TYR A 94 5.40 0.03 -3.84
C TYR A 94 5.02 1.24 -3.00
N LEU A 95 5.57 2.43 -3.33
CA LEU A 95 5.21 3.68 -2.66
C LEU A 95 3.70 3.95 -2.74
N TRP A 96 3.09 3.76 -3.91
CA TRP A 96 1.66 3.99 -4.10
C TRP A 96 0.80 3.06 -3.24
N ARG A 97 1.14 1.78 -3.16
CA ARG A 97 0.41 0.80 -2.34
C ARG A 97 0.52 1.12 -0.85
N ILE A 98 1.71 1.51 -0.39
CA ILE A 98 1.94 1.94 0.99
C ILE A 98 1.14 3.22 1.30
N LYS A 99 1.19 4.22 0.41
CA LYS A 99 0.38 5.44 0.54
C LYS A 99 -1.10 5.13 0.61
N TYR A 100 -1.58 4.18 -0.19
CA TYR A 100 -2.99 3.82 -0.21
C TYR A 100 -3.44 3.22 1.14
N PHE A 101 -2.62 2.33 1.72
CA PHE A 101 -2.85 1.81 3.06
C PHE A 101 -2.90 2.92 4.12
N TYR A 102 -1.90 3.81 4.16
CA TYR A 102 -1.90 4.90 5.14
C TYR A 102 -3.04 5.90 4.93
N ARG A 103 -3.45 6.14 3.68
CA ARG A 103 -4.64 6.96 3.39
C ARG A 103 -5.89 6.34 4.01
N TRP A 104 -6.10 5.04 3.83
CA TRP A 104 -7.20 4.32 4.50
C TRP A 104 -7.06 4.37 6.02
N PHE A 105 -5.87 4.08 6.55
CA PHE A 105 -5.63 4.05 7.99
C PHE A 105 -5.93 5.39 8.68
N HIS A 106 -5.50 6.51 8.08
CA HIS A 106 -5.72 7.83 8.65
C HIS A 106 -7.11 8.38 8.38
N ASN A 107 -7.66 8.18 7.18
CA ASN A 107 -8.91 8.83 6.79
C ASN A 107 -10.17 8.04 7.13
N ILE A 108 -10.05 6.71 7.27
CA ILE A 108 -11.18 5.82 7.49
C ILE A 108 -11.06 5.22 8.88
N LYS A 109 -9.92 4.60 9.22
CA LYS A 109 -9.79 3.91 10.52
C LYS A 109 -9.63 4.88 11.70
N LYS A 110 -8.80 5.92 11.59
CA LYS A 110 -8.62 6.92 12.67
C LYS A 110 -9.71 7.99 12.75
N ASN A 111 -10.49 8.17 11.68
CA ASN A 111 -11.62 9.10 11.65
C ASN A 111 -12.97 8.42 11.98
N GLU A 112 -12.98 7.18 12.46
CA GLU A 112 -14.16 6.63 13.14
C GLU A 112 -14.60 7.49 14.36
N ASP A 113 -13.74 8.42 14.82
CA ASP A 113 -14.08 9.46 15.82
C ASP A 113 -14.63 10.78 15.24
N LYS A 114 -14.64 10.99 13.91
CA LYS A 114 -15.21 12.19 13.26
C LYS A 114 -15.84 11.86 11.90
N GLU A 115 -17.15 11.67 11.98
CA GLU A 115 -18.16 11.47 10.95
C GLU A 115 -17.95 12.24 9.62
N TYR A 116 -18.03 11.50 8.50
CA TYR A 116 -18.67 11.90 7.22
C TYR A 116 -18.27 13.21 6.47
N PHE A 117 -16.99 13.45 6.14
CA PHE A 117 -16.67 14.54 5.19
C PHE A 117 -15.83 14.20 3.94
N ILE A 118 -15.24 13.01 3.79
CA ILE A 118 -14.25 12.78 2.71
C ILE A 118 -14.64 11.65 1.75
N LEU A 119 -15.90 11.61 1.32
CA LEU A 119 -16.29 10.91 0.08
C LEU A 119 -16.45 11.87 -1.10
N SER A 120 -16.61 13.18 -0.86
CA SER A 120 -16.67 14.21 -1.92
C SER A 120 -15.30 14.55 -2.52
N ASP A 121 -14.22 14.33 -1.78
CA ASP A 121 -12.85 14.68 -2.18
C ASP A 121 -12.05 13.52 -2.79
N ILE A 122 -12.66 12.35 -3.03
CA ILE A 122 -11.97 11.26 -3.75
C ILE A 122 -11.96 11.51 -5.26
N SER A 123 -12.95 12.23 -5.79
CA SER A 123 -12.99 12.66 -7.21
C SER A 123 -11.92 13.69 -7.58
N SER A 124 -11.37 14.45 -6.61
CA SER A 124 -10.38 15.51 -6.88
C SER A 124 -8.95 14.98 -7.08
N TRP A 125 -8.67 13.71 -6.74
CA TRP A 125 -7.35 13.09 -6.89
C TRP A 125 -7.24 12.13 -8.08
N VAL A 126 -8.32 11.93 -8.85
CA VAL A 126 -8.27 11.26 -10.15
C VAL A 126 -7.88 12.29 -11.21
N LEU A 127 -6.58 12.44 -11.41
CA LEU A 127 -5.89 12.55 -12.72
C LEU A 127 -6.68 13.13 -13.93
N LEU A 128 -7.40 14.24 -13.77
CA LEU A 128 -8.00 15.03 -14.87
C LEU A 128 -7.15 16.26 -15.26
N HIS A 129 -6.04 16.50 -14.56
CA HIS A 129 -5.16 17.66 -14.81
C HIS A 129 -3.86 17.34 -15.56
N LEU A 130 -3.62 16.09 -15.99
CA LEU A 130 -2.45 15.77 -16.84
C LEU A 130 -2.76 15.61 -18.33
N PHE A 131 -4.02 15.76 -18.77
CA PHE A 131 -4.39 15.73 -20.19
C PHE A 131 -5.11 16.98 -20.71
N LYS A 132 -5.11 18.09 -19.96
CA LYS A 132 -5.52 19.39 -20.52
C LYS A 132 -4.41 20.41 -20.46
N SER A 133 -3.90 20.68 -21.66
CA SER A 133 -3.25 21.91 -22.12
C SER A 133 -1.73 22.01 -21.93
N LYS A 134 -1.00 21.46 -22.91
CA LYS A 134 0.05 22.23 -23.58
C LYS A 134 -0.27 22.31 -25.08
N LYS A 135 -0.72 23.51 -25.46
CA LYS A 135 -0.90 24.12 -26.79
C LYS A 135 -1.88 23.48 -27.76
#